data_AF-A0A7R9X9H7-F1
#
_entry.id   AF-A0A7R9X9H7-F1
#
_cell.length_a   1.000
_cell.length_b   1.000
_cell.length_c   1.000
_cell.angle_alpha   90.00
_cell.angle_beta   90.00
_cell.angle_gamma   90.00
#
_symmetry.space_group_name_H-M   'P 1'
#
loop_
_entity.id
_entity.type
_entity.pdbx_description
1 polymer ?
#
loop_
_entity_poly.entity_id
_entity_poly.type
_entity_poly.pdbx_seq_one_letter_code
_entity_poly.pdbx_strand_id
1 'polypeptide(L)'
;VGRSSGVAVGVDREKFRLLDVYPHHNGKILFVKVRHKATNFVLHVLAVYAPTRPSERAEFWKTVNENTFFPPHIVLGDFNCVLRGDHAMCG
;
A
#
# COMPACT_ATOMS: atom_id res chain seq x y z
N VAL A 1 17.28 -6.10 19.10
CA VAL A 1 17.43 -5.16 17.96
C VAL A 1 16.14 -5.21 17.16
N GLY A 2 15.22 -4.27 17.41
CA GLY A 2 13.87 -4.30 16.83
C GLY A 2 13.93 -3.96 15.34
N ARG A 3 13.60 -4.93 14.48
CA ARG A 3 13.38 -4.65 13.05
C ARG A 3 12.06 -3.89 12.93
N SER A 4 12.10 -2.62 12.58
CA SER A 4 10.92 -1.92 12.10
C SER A 4 10.43 -2.62 10.82
N SER A 5 9.25 -3.23 10.88
CA SER A 5 8.58 -3.82 9.72
C SER A 5 7.68 -2.76 9.08
N GLY A 6 7.90 -2.42 7.82
CA GLY A 6 7.09 -1.45 7.09
C GLY A 6 7.31 -1.52 5.59
N VAL A 7 6.60 -0.68 4.85
CA VAL A 7 6.75 -0.53 3.40
C VAL A 7 7.57 0.72 3.06
N ALA A 8 8.29 0.65 1.95
CA ALA A 8 8.97 1.80 1.35
C ALA A 8 8.61 1.88 -0.14
N VAL A 9 8.44 3.10 -0.64
CA VAL A 9 8.20 3.36 -2.07
C VAL A 9 9.30 4.29 -2.57
N GLY A 10 10.12 3.79 -3.49
CA GLY A 10 11.10 4.59 -4.21
C GLY A 10 10.42 5.37 -5.34
N VAL A 11 10.77 6.65 -5.50
CA VAL A 11 10.23 7.51 -6.56
C VAL A 11 11.37 8.08 -7.38
N ASP A 12 11.38 7.77 -8.68
CA ASP A 12 12.27 8.41 -9.66
C ASP A 12 11.86 9.89 -9.81
N ARG A 13 12.67 10.78 -9.21
CA ARG A 13 12.41 12.22 -9.19
C ARG A 13 12.66 12.90 -10.53
N GLU A 14 13.30 12.24 -11.49
CA GLU A 14 13.46 12.79 -12.84
C GLU A 14 12.12 12.72 -13.57
N LYS A 15 11.41 11.60 -13.46
CA LYS A 15 10.12 11.34 -14.13
C LYS A 15 8.90 11.77 -13.33
N PHE A 16 8.97 11.73 -12.00
CA PHE A 16 7.82 11.97 -11.13
C PHE A 16 8.09 13.08 -10.11
N ARG A 17 7.05 13.83 -9.78
CA ARG A 17 7.00 14.74 -8.63
C ARG A 17 6.19 14.07 -7.52
N LEU A 18 6.78 13.91 -6.34
CA LEU A 18 6.03 13.52 -5.16
C LEU A 18 5.08 14.65 -4.75
N LEU A 19 3.80 14.33 -4.61
CA LEU A 19 2.77 15.27 -4.18
C LEU A 19 2.48 15.07 -2.70
N ASP A 20 2.10 13.85 -2.30
CA ASP A 20 1.69 13.53 -0.94
C ASP A 20 2.10 12.11 -0.53
N VAL A 21 2.26 11.90 0.78
CA VAL A 21 2.57 10.62 1.41
C VAL A 21 1.75 10.50 2.70
N TYR A 22 0.98 9.42 2.84
CA TYR A 22 0.19 9.14 4.04
C TYR A 22 0.52 7.75 4.58
N PRO A 23 1.34 7.65 5.63
CA PRO A 23 1.60 6.40 6.33
C PRO A 23 0.46 6.07 7.29
N HIS A 24 0.03 4.80 7.32
CA HIS A 24 -0.95 4.26 8.26
C HIS A 24 -0.46 2.94 8.86
N HIS A 25 -1.10 2.51 9.94
CA HIS A 25 -0.89 1.21 10.59
C HIS A 25 0.60 0.92 10.86
N ASN A 26 1.26 1.85 11.56
CA ASN A 26 2.69 1.79 11.90
C ASN A 26 3.62 1.60 10.70
N GLY A 27 3.28 2.18 9.54
CA GLY A 27 4.09 2.13 8.34
C GLY A 27 3.91 0.86 7.50
N LYS A 28 2.92 0.02 7.80
CA LYS A 28 2.55 -1.15 6.97
C LYS A 28 1.62 -0.80 5.82
N ILE A 29 1.02 0.38 5.84
CA ILE A 29 0.21 0.94 4.75
C ILE A 29 0.83 2.28 4.39
N LEU A 30 1.09 2.51 3.10
CA LEU A 30 1.62 3.77 2.62
C LEU A 30 0.90 4.19 1.34
N PHE A 31 0.11 5.24 1.44
CA PHE A 31 -0.47 5.89 0.26
C PHE A 31 0.51 6.92 -0.28
N VAL A 32 0.80 6.86 -1.57
CA VAL A 32 1.75 7.74 -2.26
C VAL A 32 1.09 8.34 -3.48
N LYS A 33 1.09 9.66 -3.55
CA LYS A 33 0.59 10.42 -4.69
C LYS A 33 1.76 11.01 -5.46
N VAL A 34 1.92 10.62 -6.72
CA VAL A 34 2.98 11.13 -7.60
C VAL A 34 2.39 11.69 -8.89
N ARG A 35 2.98 12.76 -9.41
CA ARG A 35 2.63 13.31 -10.72
C ARG A 35 3.71 13.00 -11.72
N HIS A 36 3.37 12.34 -12.83
CA HIS A 36 4.28 12.15 -13.94
C HIS A 36 4.52 13.49 -14.65
N LYS A 37 5.77 13.92 -14.77
CA LYS A 37 6.10 15.28 -15.25
C LYS A 37 5.72 15.50 -16.72
N ALA A 38 5.93 14.50 -17.57
CA ALA A 38 5.70 14.65 -19.01
C ALA A 38 4.20 14.72 -19.38
N THR A 39 3.36 13.97 -18.67
CA THR A 39 1.92 13.87 -18.99
C THR A 39 1.02 14.63 -18.02
N ASN A 40 1.58 15.20 -16.94
CA ASN A 40 0.84 15.74 -15.79
C ASN A 40 -0.15 14.77 -15.13
N PHE A 41 -0.13 13.49 -15.51
CA PHE A 41 -0.98 12.46 -14.91
C PHE A 41 -0.63 12.24 -13.45
N VAL A 42 -1.64 12.13 -12.59
CA VAL A 42 -1.46 11.89 -11.15
C VAL A 42 -1.76 10.44 -10.84
N LEU A 43 -0.72 9.71 -10.44
CA LEU A 43 -0.80 8.33 -10.01
C LEU A 43 -0.99 8.24 -8.49
N HIS A 44 -1.91 7.38 -8.07
CA HIS A 44 -2.20 7.05 -6.69
C HIS A 44 -1.77 5.61 -6.44
N VAL A 45 -0.79 5.42 -5.56
CA VAL A 45 -0.24 4.11 -5.23
C VAL A 45 -0.54 3.81 -3.77
N LEU A 46 -1.10 2.64 -3.52
CA LEU A 46 -1.25 2.09 -2.18
C LEU A 46 -0.26 0.93 -2.00
N ALA A 47 0.77 1.15 -1.19
CA ALA A 47 1.71 0.10 -0.82
C ALA A 47 1.29 -0.54 0.50
N VAL A 48 1.28 -1.88 0.55
CA VAL A 48 0.82 -2.65 1.72
C VAL A 48 1.82 -3.73 2.14
N TYR A 49 1.90 -3.97 3.44
CA TYR A 49 2.57 -5.11 4.05
C TYR A 49 1.61 -5.73 5.06
N ALA A 50 0.73 -6.61 4.58
CA ALA A 50 -0.32 -7.19 5.38
C ALA A 50 0.24 -8.13 6.46
N PRO A 51 -0.44 -8.31 7.61
CA PRO A 51 -0.01 -9.24 8.64
C PRO A 51 0.02 -10.70 8.17
N THR A 52 1.01 -11.47 8.61
CA THR A 52 1.09 -12.92 8.33
C THR A 52 0.03 -13.72 9.10
N ARG A 53 -0.32 -13.25 10.30
CA ARG A 53 -1.31 -13.90 11.18
C ARG A 53 -2.73 -13.68 10.65
N PRO A 54 -3.50 -14.76 10.37
CA PRO A 54 -4.87 -14.64 9.86
C PRO A 54 -5.78 -13.78 10.74
N SER A 55 -5.66 -13.88 12.06
CA SER A 55 -6.49 -13.13 13.02
C SER A 55 -6.33 -11.62 12.92
N GLU A 56 -5.23 -11.12 12.36
CA GLU A 56 -4.93 -9.69 12.24
C GLU A 56 -5.29 -9.14 10.82
N ARG A 57 -5.57 -10.02 9.85
CA ARG A 57 -5.77 -9.62 8.45
C ARG A 57 -7.11 -8.94 8.19
N ALA A 58 -8.21 -9.45 8.76
CA ALA A 58 -9.52 -8.85 8.57
C ALA A 58 -9.56 -7.39 9.05
N GLU A 59 -9.00 -7.10 10.22
CA GLU A 59 -8.91 -5.74 10.76
C GLU A 59 -7.95 -4.85 9.94
N PHE A 60 -6.83 -5.42 9.47
CA PHE A 60 -5.91 -4.71 8.58
C PHE A 60 -6.59 -4.26 7.28
N TRP A 61 -7.30 -5.17 6.60
CA TRP A 61 -7.98 -4.85 5.34
C TRP A 61 -9.18 -3.93 5.53
N LYS A 62 -9.88 -4.05 6.67
CA LYS A 62 -10.88 -3.07 7.08
C LYS A 62 -10.25 -1.68 7.23
N THR A 63 -9.10 -1.59 7.91
CA THR A 63 -8.34 -0.34 8.06
C THR A 63 -7.94 0.22 6.70
N VAL A 64 -7.42 -0.62 5.79
CA VAL A 64 -7.10 -0.21 4.41
C VAL A 64 -8.33 0.38 3.74
N ASN A 65 -9.47 -0.32 3.76
CA ASN A 65 -10.69 0.14 3.10
C ASN A 65 -11.23 1.46 3.67
N GLU A 66 -11.19 1.64 5.00
CA GLU A 66 -11.69 2.83 5.70
C GLU A 66 -10.75 4.05 5.58
N ASN A 67 -9.44 3.85 5.43
CA ASN A 67 -8.45 4.93 5.39
C ASN A 67 -8.00 5.29 3.97
N THR A 68 -8.57 4.65 2.95
CA THR A 68 -8.23 4.97 1.55
C THR A 68 -9.06 6.15 1.08
N PHE A 69 -8.53 7.36 1.26
CA PHE A 69 -9.20 8.64 0.92
C PHE A 69 -9.58 8.77 -0.57
N PHE A 70 -8.86 8.06 -1.46
CA PHE A 70 -9.14 8.00 -2.89
C PHE A 70 -8.87 6.59 -3.41
N PRO A 71 -9.67 6.07 -4.36
CA PRO A 71 -9.38 4.80 -5.01
C PRO A 71 -7.95 4.81 -5.58
N PRO A 72 -7.09 3.87 -5.16
CA PRO A 72 -5.74 3.79 -5.69
C PRO A 72 -5.81 3.26 -7.12
N HIS A 73 -4.92 3.76 -7.97
CA HIS A 73 -4.75 3.20 -9.32
C HIS A 73 -4.01 1.86 -9.24
N ILE A 74 -3.10 1.74 -8.28
CA ILE A 74 -2.28 0.54 -8.08
C ILE A 74 -2.27 0.22 -6.58
N VAL A 75 -2.57 -1.04 -6.25
CA VAL A 75 -2.30 -1.63 -4.94
C VAL A 75 -1.18 -2.64 -5.11
N LEU A 76 -0.12 -2.52 -4.32
CA LEU A 76 1.06 -3.38 -4.44
C LEU A 76 1.70 -3.68 -3.09
N GLY A 77 2.41 -4.79 -3.02
CA GLY A 77 3.16 -5.19 -1.83
C GLY A 77 2.89 -6.64 -1.45
N ASP A 78 3.14 -6.97 -0.20
CA ASP A 78 2.89 -8.30 0.33
C ASP A 78 1.52 -8.34 0.99
N PHE A 79 0.59 -9.04 0.35
CA PHE A 79 -0.77 -9.17 0.81
C PHE A 79 -0.93 -10.28 1.87
N ASN A 80 0.10 -11.12 2.08
CA ASN A 80 0.08 -12.28 2.97
C ASN A 80 -1.21 -13.13 2.85
N CYS A 81 -1.74 -13.24 1.63
CA CYS A 81 -2.92 -14.04 1.34
C CYS A 81 -2.55 -15.52 1.28
N VAL A 82 -3.48 -16.38 1.69
CA VAL A 82 -3.32 -17.83 1.52
C VAL A 82 -4.11 -18.23 0.28
N LEU A 83 -3.50 -19.03 -0.59
CA LEU A 83 -4.23 -19.64 -1.70
C LEU A 83 -5.13 -20.75 -1.14
N ARG A 84 -6.43 -20.69 -1.46
CA ARG A 84 -7.36 -21.80 -1.25
C ARG A 84 -7.97 -22.15 -2.61
N GLY A 85 -7.49 -23.26 -3.20
CA GLY A 85 -7.76 -23.58 -4.60
C GLY A 85 -7.13 -22.53 -5.52
N ASP A 86 -7.90 -22.03 -6.48
CA ASP A 86 -7.44 -21.02 -7.46
C ASP A 86 -7.66 -19.56 -7.01
N HIS A 87 -8.07 -19.35 -5.75
CA HIS A 87 -8.39 -18.02 -5.22
C HIS A 87 -7.43 -17.61 -4.08
N ALA A 88 -6.98 -16.36 -4.12
CA ALA A 88 -6.25 -15.73 -3.03
C ALA A 88 -7.24 -15.22 -1.96
N MET A 89 -7.11 -15.73 -0.73
CA MET A 89 -7.89 -15.29 0.42
C MET A 89 -7.06 -14.35 1.29
N CYS A 90 -7.43 -13.07 1.27
CA CYS A 90 -6.69 -12.00 1.93
C CYS A 90 -7.31 -11.56 3.27
N GLY A 91 -8.58 -11.88 3.54
CA GLY A 91 -9.30 -11.58 4.79
C GLY A 91 -9.55 -12.82 5.62
#